data_AF-A0A9E2USB7-F1
#
_entry.id   AF-A0A9E2USB7-F1
#
_cell.length_a   1.000
_cell.length_b   1.000
_cell.length_c   1.000
_cell.angle_alpha   90.00
_cell.angle_beta   90.00
_cell.angle_gamma   90.00
#
_symmetry.space_group_name_H-M   'P 1'
#
loop_
_entity.id
_entity.type
_entity.pdbx_description
1 polymer ?
#
loop_
_entity_poly.entity_id
_entity_poly.type
_entity_poly.pdbx_seq_one_letter_code
_entity_poly.pdbx_strand_id
1 'polypeptide(L)'
;MYQTVIGLEVHAHLDTKSKCFCGCSTKFGQRPNSQTCPVCLGLPGSLPVLNESALQLALKAALALKCRVSKFIKFDRKNYFYPDLPKNFQISQYDLPLSHDGELYVDTESGVKKIRIRRTHLEEDAGKLIHPEEGKESLVDFNRCGIALLEIVSEPDLNSPQEAYDYLSRLKAILEYLEVSDCNMEEGSLRCDANISLMPEGRNTPGEKVELKNMNSFKGVKQALEYEMERQKALLDKEEKVVQETRLWDALNCVTVSMRSKEEAHDYRYFPEPDLAPFVLDEKYIKKIKESLPELPKAKAERFVREYKLPQYDAGVLTCDKYLADYFEECVKLYPKPKVISNWIMTGLLAHLNERNIEVRNLKFKPKSFVAIFQMMDEGVINGKIAKGILPQMLDGKREARDIVKEKDMQQITDAKGVEGIVREVIAENPKPAADYYRGKDAAFAFLIGQVMRKSGGRANPQIANKILKEKLGRRDNA
;
A
#
# COMPACT_ATOMS: atom_id res chain seq x y z
N MET A 1 -11.05 -35.94 4.23
CA MET A 1 -10.45 -34.68 3.74
C MET A 1 -9.66 -34.05 4.90
N TYR A 2 -8.75 -33.09 4.66
CA TYR A 2 -8.06 -32.35 5.72
C TYR A 2 -8.42 -30.87 5.65
N GLN A 3 -8.62 -30.25 6.81
CA GLN A 3 -8.74 -28.82 6.97
C GLN A 3 -7.37 -28.23 7.30
N THR A 4 -6.96 -27.21 6.57
CA THR A 4 -5.73 -26.46 6.82
C THR A 4 -5.97 -25.41 7.91
N VAL A 5 -5.02 -25.30 8.84
CA VAL A 5 -5.03 -24.35 9.95
C VAL A 5 -3.71 -23.58 9.94
N ILE A 6 -3.78 -22.27 9.70
CA ILE A 6 -2.62 -21.40 9.54
C ILE A 6 -2.69 -20.24 10.54
N GLY A 7 -1.57 -19.95 11.19
CA GLY A 7 -1.36 -18.75 12.00
C GLY A 7 -0.10 -18.02 11.56
N LEU A 8 -0.13 -16.69 11.56
CA LEU A 8 0.97 -15.84 11.09
C LEU A 8 1.52 -14.99 12.23
N GLU A 9 2.84 -14.87 12.24
CA GLU A 9 3.60 -13.98 13.12
C GLU A 9 4.28 -12.94 12.24
N VAL A 10 3.82 -11.69 12.33
CA VAL A 10 4.27 -10.60 11.45
C VAL A 10 5.05 -9.59 12.27
N HIS A 11 6.28 -9.29 11.84
CA HIS A 11 7.11 -8.25 12.44
C HIS A 11 7.21 -7.05 11.52
N ALA A 12 6.78 -5.88 11.99
CA ALA A 12 6.85 -4.62 11.25
C ALA A 12 7.76 -3.61 11.96
N HIS A 13 8.77 -3.08 11.26
CA HIS A 13 9.59 -1.97 11.73
C HIS A 13 8.73 -0.72 11.82
N LEU A 14 8.74 -0.04 12.96
CA LEU A 14 8.01 1.20 13.15
C LEU A 14 8.81 2.38 12.58
N ASP A 15 8.18 3.18 11.73
CA ASP A 15 8.77 4.33 11.06
C ASP A 15 9.01 5.50 12.03
N THR A 16 10.06 5.34 12.84
CA THR A 16 10.47 6.25 13.90
C THR A 16 11.80 6.88 13.53
N LYS A 17 12.04 8.14 13.94
CA LYS A 17 13.34 8.81 13.67
C LYS A 17 14.49 8.27 14.51
N SER A 18 14.17 7.79 15.71
CA SER A 18 15.10 7.20 16.67
C SER A 18 14.71 5.77 17.02
N LYS A 19 15.66 4.95 17.45
CA LYS A 19 15.47 3.56 17.87
C LYS A 19 14.49 3.41 19.04
N CYS A 20 14.11 2.17 19.36
CA CYS A 20 13.09 1.83 20.36
C CYS A 20 13.49 2.26 21.79
N PHE A 21 14.77 2.06 22.11
CA PHE A 21 15.30 2.26 23.47
C PHE A 21 16.50 3.22 23.55
N CYS A 22 16.86 3.90 22.46
CA CYS A 22 17.97 4.86 22.41
C CYS A 22 17.79 5.93 21.32
N GLY A 23 18.63 6.97 21.34
CA GLY A 23 18.55 8.11 20.42
C GLY A 23 19.16 7.92 19.03
N CYS A 24 19.67 6.73 18.68
CA CYS A 24 20.28 6.49 17.37
C CYS A 24 19.28 6.57 16.23
N SER A 25 19.75 6.97 15.05
CA SER A 25 18.98 7.01 13.81
C SER A 25 18.57 5.60 13.34
N THR A 26 17.46 5.53 12.62
CA THR A 26 16.86 4.32 12.01
C THR A 26 17.00 4.28 10.49
N LYS A 27 17.63 5.30 9.87
CA LYS A 27 17.72 5.41 8.41
C LYS A 27 18.43 4.20 7.80
N PHE A 28 17.82 3.59 6.80
CA PHE A 28 18.42 2.49 6.05
C PHE A 28 19.62 2.93 5.20
N GLY A 29 20.43 1.96 4.75
CA GLY A 29 21.50 2.16 3.76
C GLY A 29 22.74 2.90 4.26
N GLN A 30 22.93 3.05 5.57
CA GLN A 30 24.14 3.69 6.13
C GLN A 30 25.33 2.73 6.18
N ARG A 31 26.54 3.29 6.34
CA ARG A 31 27.77 2.49 6.51
C ARG A 31 27.61 1.54 7.71
N PRO A 32 28.09 0.28 7.64
CA PRO A 32 28.00 -0.67 8.75
C PRO A 32 28.48 -0.09 10.08
N ASN A 33 27.73 -0.37 11.14
CA ASN A 33 28.00 0.06 12.52
C ASN A 33 28.10 1.59 12.76
N SER A 34 27.63 2.43 11.83
CA SER A 34 27.65 3.90 11.97
C SER A 34 26.48 4.50 12.76
N GLN A 35 25.40 3.75 12.96
CA GLN A 35 24.21 4.17 13.71
C GLN A 35 24.09 3.43 15.05
N THR A 36 25.17 3.42 15.81
CA THR A 36 25.28 2.68 17.07
C THR A 36 25.58 3.60 18.25
N CYS A 37 25.27 3.15 19.46
CA CYS A 37 25.58 3.82 20.73
C CYS A 37 25.76 2.77 21.84
N PRO A 38 26.25 3.16 23.03
CA PRO A 38 26.43 2.23 24.14
C PRO A 38 25.19 1.40 24.49
N VAL A 39 23.98 1.99 24.40
CA VAL A 39 22.72 1.30 24.73
C VAL A 39 22.39 0.19 23.73
N CYS A 40 22.38 0.48 22.43
CA CYS A 40 22.04 -0.54 21.43
C CYS A 40 23.15 -1.58 21.24
N LEU A 41 24.40 -1.24 21.62
CA LEU A 41 25.52 -2.18 21.67
C LEU A 41 25.59 -2.97 22.98
N GLY A 42 24.70 -2.71 23.95
CA GLY A 42 24.73 -3.40 25.23
C GLY A 42 26.01 -3.21 26.03
N LEU A 43 26.67 -2.04 25.91
CA LEU A 43 27.90 -1.78 26.64
C LEU A 43 27.62 -1.71 28.15
N PRO A 44 28.60 -2.11 29.00
CA PRO A 44 28.43 -2.07 30.45
C PRO A 44 27.99 -0.69 30.96
N GLY A 45 26.95 -0.68 31.81
CA GLY A 45 26.39 0.55 32.41
C GLY A 45 25.40 1.31 31.54
N SER A 46 25.09 0.83 30.33
CA SER A 46 24.04 1.42 29.50
C SER A 46 22.63 1.02 29.96
N LEU A 47 21.66 1.92 29.80
CA LEU A 47 20.26 1.70 30.18
C LEU A 47 19.31 2.07 29.03
N PRO A 48 18.22 1.30 28.82
CA PRO A 48 17.21 1.59 27.81
C PRO A 48 16.29 2.76 28.21
N VAL A 49 15.83 3.53 27.23
CA VAL A 49 14.78 4.55 27.41
C VAL A 49 13.76 4.43 26.30
N LEU A 50 12.51 4.08 26.65
CA LEU A 50 11.43 3.86 25.69
C LEU A 50 11.16 5.11 24.84
N ASN A 51 11.06 4.90 23.53
CA ASN A 51 10.70 5.91 22.55
C ASN A 51 9.18 6.13 22.52
N GLU A 52 8.74 7.34 22.86
CA GLU A 52 7.31 7.70 22.84
C GLU A 52 6.69 7.57 21.44
N SER A 53 7.43 7.91 20.38
CA SER A 53 6.92 7.79 19.01
C SER A 53 6.68 6.34 18.62
N ALA A 54 7.55 5.41 19.04
CA ALA A 54 7.34 3.98 18.83
C ALA A 54 6.05 3.49 19.52
N LEU A 55 5.84 3.92 20.77
CA LEU A 55 4.62 3.62 21.51
C LEU A 55 3.37 4.18 20.81
N GLN A 56 3.41 5.42 20.33
CA GLN A 56 2.28 6.03 19.61
C GLN A 56 1.95 5.28 18.32
N LEU A 57 2.95 4.91 17.50
CA LEU A 57 2.72 4.17 16.25
C LEU A 57 2.18 2.76 16.52
N ALA A 58 2.70 2.08 17.54
CA ALA A 58 2.20 0.76 17.95
C ALA A 58 0.75 0.82 18.44
N LEU A 59 0.39 1.85 19.23
CA LEU A 59 -0.99 2.09 19.66
C LEU A 59 -1.92 2.41 18.48
N LYS A 60 -1.46 3.19 17.49
CA LYS A 60 -2.23 3.45 16.26
C LYS A 60 -2.53 2.15 15.52
N ALA A 61 -1.52 1.31 15.30
CA ALA A 61 -1.69 0.01 14.65
C ALA A 61 -2.67 -0.89 15.44
N ALA A 62 -2.47 -1.02 16.75
CA ALA A 62 -3.36 -1.80 17.63
C ALA A 62 -4.82 -1.34 17.53
N LEU A 63 -5.08 -0.03 17.62
CA LEU A 63 -6.43 0.52 17.54
C LEU A 63 -7.07 0.32 16.16
N ALA A 64 -6.29 0.45 15.08
CA ALA A 64 -6.78 0.20 13.72
C ALA A 64 -7.10 -1.27 13.47
N LEU A 65 -6.34 -2.17 14.09
CA LEU A 65 -6.60 -3.62 14.14
C LEU A 65 -7.67 -4.00 15.17
N LYS A 66 -8.34 -2.99 15.75
CA LYS A 66 -9.42 -3.12 16.74
C LYS A 66 -9.03 -3.95 17.97
N CYS A 67 -7.75 -3.99 18.32
CA CYS A 67 -7.26 -4.64 19.52
C CYS A 67 -7.70 -3.87 20.77
N ARG A 68 -7.83 -4.59 21.88
CA ARG A 68 -7.96 -4.03 23.22
C ARG A 68 -6.57 -3.64 23.72
N VAL A 69 -6.37 -2.35 23.99
CA VAL A 69 -5.10 -1.82 24.50
C VAL A 69 -4.98 -2.12 26.00
N SER A 70 -3.83 -2.65 26.42
CA SER A 70 -3.51 -2.90 27.81
C SER A 70 -3.32 -1.60 28.57
N LYS A 71 -3.97 -1.45 29.73
CA LYS A 71 -3.83 -0.24 30.57
C LYS A 71 -2.48 -0.18 31.28
N PHE A 72 -1.95 -1.34 31.67
CA PHE A 72 -0.67 -1.46 32.36
C PHE A 72 0.35 -2.03 31.37
N ILE A 73 1.45 -1.30 31.17
CA ILE A 73 2.50 -1.65 30.23
C ILE A 73 3.76 -2.01 31.02
N LYS A 74 4.34 -3.15 30.68
CA LYS A 74 5.67 -3.57 31.10
C LYS A 74 6.43 -4.13 29.92
N PHE A 75 7.75 -4.18 30.06
CA PHE A 75 8.65 -4.86 29.13
C PHE A 75 9.30 -6.05 29.83
N ASP A 76 9.78 -6.99 29.04
CA ASP A 76 10.37 -8.25 29.47
C ASP A 76 11.65 -8.50 28.66
N ARG A 77 12.58 -9.24 29.27
CA ARG A 77 13.77 -9.73 28.58
C ARG A 77 13.51 -11.11 28.01
N LYS A 78 13.66 -11.26 26.70
CA LYS A 78 13.75 -12.54 25.98
C LYS A 78 15.22 -12.92 25.86
N ASN A 79 15.69 -13.86 26.67
CA ASN A 79 17.11 -14.18 26.79
C ASN A 79 17.53 -15.22 25.75
N TYR A 80 18.46 -14.87 24.87
CA TYR A 80 19.11 -15.81 23.96
C TYR A 80 20.44 -15.24 23.45
N PHE A 81 21.40 -16.13 23.18
CA PHE A 81 22.72 -15.74 22.71
C PHE A 81 22.78 -15.87 21.19
N TYR A 82 23.01 -14.77 20.51
CA TYR A 82 23.27 -14.77 19.08
C TYR A 82 24.13 -13.56 18.70
N PRO A 83 25.08 -13.66 17.73
CA PRO A 83 26.06 -12.61 17.50
C PRO A 83 25.48 -11.25 17.06
N ASP A 84 24.27 -11.23 16.49
CA ASP A 84 23.58 -10.00 16.10
C ASP A 84 22.84 -9.29 17.23
N LEU A 85 22.76 -9.92 18.42
CA LEU A 85 22.07 -9.41 19.59
C LEU A 85 23.10 -9.15 20.71
N PRO A 86 23.69 -7.94 20.77
CA PRO A 86 24.85 -7.69 21.61
C PRO A 86 24.54 -7.73 23.12
N LYS A 87 23.28 -7.51 23.51
CA LYS A 87 22.82 -7.59 24.91
C LYS A 87 22.65 -9.02 25.42
N ASN A 88 22.63 -10.03 24.53
CA ASN A 88 22.22 -11.41 24.82
C ASN A 88 20.80 -11.56 25.38
N PHE A 89 20.00 -10.51 25.29
CA PHE A 89 18.57 -10.52 25.48
C PHE A 89 17.93 -9.43 24.61
N GLN A 90 16.73 -9.70 24.14
CA GLN A 90 15.90 -8.77 23.40
C GLN A 90 14.87 -8.19 24.37
N ILE A 91 14.76 -6.87 24.44
CA ILE A 91 13.66 -6.23 25.17
C ILE A 91 12.40 -6.39 24.32
N SER A 92 11.41 -7.10 24.86
CA SER A 92 10.13 -7.41 24.22
C SER A 92 9.01 -7.30 25.27
N GLN A 93 7.83 -7.87 25.02
CA GLN A 93 6.76 -8.00 26.01
C GLN A 93 6.24 -9.44 25.98
N TYR A 94 6.03 -10.05 27.14
CA TYR A 94 5.60 -11.45 27.22
C TYR A 94 4.14 -11.59 27.64
N ASP A 95 3.85 -11.73 28.93
CA ASP A 95 2.52 -11.97 29.50
C ASP A 95 1.57 -10.78 29.40
N LEU A 96 2.10 -9.55 29.33
CA LEU A 96 1.31 -8.32 29.18
C LEU A 96 1.70 -7.58 27.90
N PRO A 97 1.21 -8.02 26.73
CA PRO A 97 1.45 -7.34 25.47
C PRO A 97 0.79 -5.95 25.44
N LEU A 98 1.26 -5.07 24.56
CA LEU A 98 0.66 -3.75 24.33
C LEU A 98 -0.85 -3.82 24.06
N SER A 99 -1.28 -4.80 23.26
CA SER A 99 -2.70 -5.02 22.96
C SER A 99 -3.02 -6.48 22.64
N HIS A 100 -4.30 -6.86 22.76
CA HIS A 100 -4.78 -8.22 22.52
C HIS A 100 -6.22 -8.23 21.97
N ASP A 101 -6.69 -9.40 21.52
CA ASP A 101 -8.07 -9.64 21.04
C ASP A 101 -8.53 -8.66 19.93
N GLY A 102 -7.70 -8.51 18.90
CA GLY A 102 -8.02 -7.72 17.71
C GLY A 102 -8.75 -8.52 16.63
N GLU A 103 -9.06 -7.84 15.53
CA GLU A 103 -9.72 -8.44 14.38
C GLU A 103 -9.33 -7.75 13.07
N LEU A 104 -9.09 -8.54 12.04
CA LEU A 104 -8.88 -8.10 10.67
C LEU A 104 -9.91 -8.76 9.75
N TYR A 105 -10.54 -7.97 8.90
CA TYR A 105 -11.49 -8.47 7.90
C TYR A 105 -10.78 -8.59 6.56
N VAL A 106 -10.85 -9.77 5.98
CA VAL A 106 -10.21 -10.14 4.71
C VAL A 106 -11.32 -10.53 3.74
N ASP A 107 -11.25 -10.01 2.52
CA ASP A 107 -12.20 -10.36 1.45
C ASP A 107 -11.68 -11.65 0.79
N THR A 108 -12.45 -12.75 0.86
CA THR A 108 -12.15 -14.06 0.28
C THR A 108 -13.15 -14.40 -0.83
N GLU A 109 -12.90 -15.47 -1.60
CA GLU A 109 -13.85 -15.96 -2.60
C GLU A 109 -15.23 -16.31 -2.02
N SER A 110 -15.28 -16.73 -0.75
CA SER A 110 -16.50 -17.08 -0.02
C SER A 110 -17.16 -15.89 0.69
N GLY A 111 -16.58 -14.68 0.59
CA GLY A 111 -17.09 -13.46 1.18
C GLY A 111 -16.12 -12.82 2.18
N VAL A 112 -16.63 -11.97 3.07
CA VAL A 112 -15.76 -11.30 4.06
C VAL A 112 -15.53 -12.23 5.25
N LYS A 113 -14.29 -12.63 5.48
CA LYS A 113 -13.87 -13.44 6.62
C LYS A 113 -13.21 -12.58 7.69
N LYS A 114 -13.58 -12.84 8.95
CA LYS A 114 -12.92 -12.25 10.12
C LYS A 114 -11.77 -13.16 10.56
N ILE A 115 -10.57 -12.61 10.63
CA ILE A 115 -9.36 -13.24 11.18
C ILE A 115 -9.04 -12.55 12.50
N ARG A 116 -8.98 -13.30 13.60
CA ARG A 116 -8.67 -12.71 14.91
C ARG A 116 -7.17 -12.45 15.04
N ILE A 117 -6.84 -11.37 15.75
CA ILE A 117 -5.47 -11.04 16.12
C ILE A 117 -5.33 -11.33 17.60
N ARG A 118 -4.42 -12.24 17.94
CA ARG A 118 -4.20 -12.66 19.32
C ARG A 118 -3.61 -11.52 20.15
N ARG A 119 -2.55 -10.91 19.62
CA ARG A 119 -1.78 -9.87 20.32
C ARG A 119 -0.99 -9.00 19.36
N THR A 120 -0.70 -7.78 19.80
CA THR A 120 0.39 -6.97 19.25
C THR A 120 1.28 -6.50 20.39
N HIS A 121 2.60 -6.51 20.18
CA HIS A 121 3.54 -6.05 21.20
C HIS A 121 4.77 -5.39 20.61
N LEU A 122 5.40 -4.55 21.42
CA LEU A 122 6.62 -3.85 21.08
C LEU A 122 7.85 -4.67 21.45
N GLU A 123 8.81 -4.69 20.56
CA GLU A 123 10.15 -5.19 20.82
C GLU A 123 11.19 -4.38 20.07
N GLU A 124 12.46 -4.71 20.30
CA GLU A 124 13.56 -4.18 19.49
C GLU A 124 14.07 -5.22 18.50
N ASP A 125 14.49 -4.79 17.32
CA ASP A 125 15.10 -5.70 16.35
C ASP A 125 16.57 -6.00 16.69
N ALA A 126 17.04 -7.15 16.22
CA ALA A 126 18.44 -7.53 16.28
C ALA A 126 19.24 -6.90 15.13
N GLY A 127 20.58 -6.98 15.21
CA GLY A 127 21.49 -6.64 14.12
C GLY A 127 21.31 -7.52 12.89
N LYS A 128 22.17 -7.35 11.90
CA LYS A 128 22.22 -8.17 10.69
C LYS A 128 23.50 -9.00 10.68
N LEU A 129 23.38 -10.31 10.41
CA LEU A 129 24.50 -11.15 10.05
C LEU A 129 24.66 -11.22 8.53
N ILE A 130 25.90 -11.11 8.07
CA ILE A 130 26.27 -11.24 6.67
C ILE A 130 27.26 -12.41 6.61
N HIS A 131 26.91 -13.44 5.84
CA HIS A 131 27.75 -14.61 5.60
C HIS A 131 28.36 -14.46 4.19
N PRO A 132 29.67 -14.15 4.08
CA PRO A 132 30.33 -14.08 2.78
C PRO A 132 30.38 -15.46 2.12
N GLU A 133 30.11 -15.55 0.81
CA GLU A 133 30.09 -16.82 0.07
C GLU A 133 31.44 -17.58 0.14
N GLU A 134 32.55 -16.86 0.18
CA GLU A 134 33.91 -17.41 0.22
C GLU A 134 34.58 -17.34 1.61
N GLY A 135 33.79 -17.08 2.67
CA GLY A 135 34.30 -16.88 4.04
C GLY A 135 33.93 -18.00 5.02
N LYS A 136 34.80 -18.25 6.02
CA LYS A 136 34.47 -19.05 7.21
C LYS A 136 33.96 -18.21 8.39
N GLU A 137 33.86 -16.91 8.20
CA GLU A 137 33.47 -15.93 9.21
C GLU A 137 32.12 -15.30 8.88
N SER A 138 31.46 -14.76 9.89
CA SER A 138 30.22 -14.00 9.73
C SER A 138 30.47 -12.57 10.17
N LEU A 139 30.06 -11.61 9.36
CA LEU A 139 30.19 -10.19 9.65
C LEU A 139 28.91 -9.70 10.34
N VAL A 140 29.07 -8.86 11.36
CA VAL A 140 27.94 -8.33 12.15
C VAL A 140 27.79 -6.82 11.90
N ASP A 141 26.57 -6.41 11.55
CA ASP A 141 26.16 -5.01 11.46
C ASP A 141 25.06 -4.68 12.47
N PHE A 142 25.38 -3.84 13.45
CA PHE A 142 24.48 -3.40 14.51
C PHE A 142 23.67 -2.15 14.17
N ASN A 143 23.74 -1.62 12.94
CA ASN A 143 22.90 -0.49 12.52
C ASN A 143 21.42 -0.75 12.78
N ARG A 144 20.94 -1.98 12.52
CA ARG A 144 19.54 -2.40 12.74
C ARG A 144 19.21 -2.69 14.20
N CYS A 145 20.21 -3.03 15.03
CA CYS A 145 20.00 -3.41 16.42
C CYS A 145 19.35 -2.26 17.21
N GLY A 146 18.20 -2.53 17.84
CA GLY A 146 17.45 -1.55 18.60
C GLY A 146 16.32 -0.85 17.84
N ILE A 147 16.14 -1.08 16.53
CA ILE A 147 15.00 -0.51 15.79
C ILE A 147 13.68 -0.98 16.41
N ALA A 148 12.70 -0.07 16.51
CA ALA A 148 11.40 -0.39 17.09
C ALA A 148 10.63 -1.35 16.18
N LEU A 149 10.17 -2.44 16.76
CA LEU A 149 9.50 -3.53 16.07
C LEU A 149 8.14 -3.78 16.70
N LEU A 150 7.11 -3.92 15.87
CA LEU A 150 5.78 -4.34 16.27
C LEU A 150 5.56 -5.77 15.80
N GLU A 151 5.46 -6.71 16.72
CA GLU A 151 5.06 -8.08 16.44
C GLU A 151 3.53 -8.20 16.52
N ILE A 152 2.91 -8.72 15.45
CA ILE A 152 1.47 -8.90 15.28
C ILE A 152 1.24 -10.40 15.06
N VAL A 153 0.60 -11.04 16.03
CA VAL A 153 0.34 -12.48 16.02
C VAL A 153 -1.14 -12.73 15.74
N SER A 154 -1.45 -13.45 14.66
CA SER A 154 -2.82 -13.86 14.37
C SER A 154 -3.22 -15.07 15.22
N GLU A 155 -4.52 -15.23 15.45
CA GLU A 155 -5.06 -16.54 15.79
C GLU A 155 -4.96 -17.48 14.57
N PRO A 156 -5.01 -18.82 14.77
CA PRO A 156 -4.91 -19.79 13.69
C PRO A 156 -6.26 -19.93 12.92
N ASP A 157 -6.82 -18.80 12.47
CA ASP A 157 -8.12 -18.72 11.80
C ASP A 157 -8.03 -18.85 10.27
N LEU A 158 -6.82 -18.84 9.72
CA LEU A 158 -6.59 -18.91 8.27
C LEU A 158 -6.68 -20.36 7.80
N ASN A 159 -7.45 -20.61 6.75
CA ASN A 159 -7.74 -21.97 6.26
C ASN A 159 -7.19 -22.25 4.87
N SER A 160 -6.52 -21.29 4.23
CA SER A 160 -5.82 -21.53 2.97
C SER A 160 -4.60 -20.62 2.81
N PRO A 161 -3.61 -21.03 1.98
CA PRO A 161 -2.50 -20.16 1.61
C PRO A 161 -2.94 -18.85 0.94
N GLN A 162 -4.08 -18.86 0.22
CA GLN A 162 -4.66 -17.67 -0.38
C GLN A 162 -5.16 -16.69 0.68
N GLU A 163 -5.89 -17.17 1.70
CA GLU A 163 -6.32 -16.32 2.81
C GLU A 163 -5.13 -15.69 3.56
N ALA A 164 -4.02 -16.43 3.70
CA ALA A 164 -2.80 -15.91 4.31
C ALA A 164 -2.19 -14.75 3.48
N TYR A 165 -2.18 -14.89 2.15
CA TYR A 165 -1.75 -13.81 1.24
C TYR A 165 -2.64 -12.57 1.37
N ASP A 166 -3.97 -12.77 1.38
CA ASP A 166 -4.94 -11.68 1.46
C ASP A 166 -4.89 -10.99 2.83
N TYR A 167 -4.69 -11.74 3.92
CA TYR A 167 -4.44 -11.21 5.26
C TYR A 167 -3.18 -10.32 5.29
N LEU A 168 -2.05 -10.82 4.78
CA LEU A 168 -0.79 -10.07 4.76
C LEU A 168 -0.88 -8.80 3.91
N SER A 169 -1.51 -8.92 2.74
CA SER A 169 -1.75 -7.78 1.83
C SER A 169 -2.61 -6.72 2.51
N ARG A 170 -3.66 -7.14 3.22
CA ARG A 170 -4.55 -6.24 3.94
C ARG A 170 -3.87 -5.59 5.14
N LEU A 171 -3.08 -6.35 5.90
CA LEU A 171 -2.32 -5.85 7.03
C LEU A 171 -1.31 -4.80 6.58
N LYS A 172 -0.52 -5.10 5.55
CA LYS A 172 0.42 -4.15 4.94
C LYS A 172 -0.26 -2.86 4.52
N ALA A 173 -1.37 -2.95 3.79
CA ALA A 173 -2.11 -1.77 3.34
C ALA A 173 -2.59 -0.90 4.52
N ILE A 174 -3.01 -1.50 5.64
CA ILE A 174 -3.40 -0.74 6.83
C ILE A 174 -2.20 -0.05 7.47
N LEU A 175 -1.08 -0.75 7.64
CA LEU A 175 0.12 -0.20 8.27
C LEU A 175 0.70 0.96 7.44
N GLU A 176 0.79 0.81 6.12
CA GLU A 176 1.24 1.87 5.21
C GLU A 176 0.29 3.08 5.25
N TYR A 177 -1.03 2.85 5.22
CA TYR A 177 -2.03 3.91 5.24
C TYR A 177 -1.99 4.73 6.54
N LEU A 178 -1.65 4.08 7.66
CA LEU A 178 -1.49 4.74 8.95
C LEU A 178 -0.13 5.42 9.12
N GLU A 179 0.79 5.24 8.16
CA GLU A 179 2.17 5.71 8.21
C GLU A 179 2.89 5.22 9.46
N VAL A 180 2.64 3.96 9.86
CA VAL A 180 3.33 3.33 11.00
C VAL A 180 4.56 2.56 10.58
N SER A 181 4.62 2.11 9.33
CA SER A 181 5.71 1.34 8.73
C SER A 181 5.67 1.50 7.21
N ASP A 182 6.84 1.49 6.57
CA ASP A 182 6.97 1.42 5.10
C ASP A 182 6.70 0.01 4.54
N CYS A 183 6.63 -1.00 5.41
CA CYS A 183 6.27 -2.37 5.10
C CYS A 183 7.03 -3.01 3.93
N ASN A 184 8.28 -2.63 3.73
CA ASN A 184 9.16 -3.15 2.69
C ASN A 184 9.79 -4.49 3.11
N MET A 185 9.33 -5.58 2.49
CA MET A 185 9.87 -6.91 2.78
C MET A 185 11.30 -7.11 2.24
N GLU A 186 11.69 -6.42 1.16
CA GLU A 186 13.04 -6.55 0.59
C GLU A 186 14.09 -5.92 1.49
N GLU A 187 13.77 -4.77 2.10
CA GLU A 187 14.60 -4.11 3.11
C GLU A 187 14.49 -4.80 4.49
N GLY A 188 13.53 -5.71 4.65
CA GLY A 188 13.29 -6.47 5.87
C GLY A 188 12.51 -5.71 6.94
N SER A 189 11.88 -4.57 6.58
CA SER A 189 11.05 -3.78 7.48
C SER A 189 9.67 -4.43 7.71
N LEU A 190 9.27 -5.39 6.86
CA LEU A 190 8.17 -6.32 7.13
C LEU A 190 8.65 -7.77 6.98
N ARG A 191 8.44 -8.57 8.01
CA ARG A 191 8.78 -10.00 8.03
C ARG A 191 7.55 -10.80 8.46
N CYS A 192 7.46 -12.04 7.99
CA CYS A 192 6.40 -12.95 8.36
C CYS A 192 6.95 -14.36 8.54
N ASP A 193 6.72 -14.94 9.70
CA ASP A 193 6.85 -16.37 9.95
C ASP A 193 5.46 -17.00 9.91
N ALA A 194 5.35 -18.21 9.36
CA ALA A 194 4.06 -18.87 9.15
C ALA A 194 4.01 -20.21 9.87
N ASN A 195 2.92 -20.46 10.59
CA ASN A 195 2.66 -21.71 11.26
C ASN A 195 1.54 -22.43 10.51
N ILE A 196 1.75 -23.70 10.15
CA ILE A 196 0.76 -24.51 9.44
C ILE A 196 0.60 -25.89 10.08
N SER A 197 -0.64 -26.33 10.17
CA SER A 197 -1.02 -27.68 10.58
C SER A 197 -2.22 -28.16 9.76
N LEU A 198 -2.28 -29.46 9.50
CA LEU A 198 -3.44 -30.11 8.91
C LEU A 198 -4.26 -30.85 9.97
N MET A 199 -5.57 -30.68 9.87
CA MET A 199 -6.55 -31.31 10.76
C MET A 199 -7.42 -32.28 9.95
N PRO A 200 -7.42 -33.59 10.26
CA PRO A 200 -8.35 -34.53 9.65
C PRO A 200 -9.82 -34.14 9.92
N GLU A 201 -10.69 -34.31 8.93
CA GLU A 201 -12.13 -34.08 9.09
C GLU A 201 -12.70 -34.89 10.28
N GLY A 202 -13.51 -34.22 11.11
CA GLY A 202 -14.13 -34.82 12.29
C GLY A 202 -13.29 -34.75 13.58
N ARG A 203 -12.04 -34.27 13.53
CA ARG A 203 -11.25 -33.93 14.72
C ARG A 203 -11.44 -32.47 15.11
N ASN A 204 -11.44 -32.20 16.42
CA ASN A 204 -11.52 -30.84 16.98
C ASN A 204 -10.15 -30.25 17.34
N THR A 205 -9.06 -30.99 17.13
CA THR A 205 -7.70 -30.58 17.48
C THR A 205 -6.80 -30.63 16.25
N PRO A 206 -6.07 -29.55 15.94
CA PRO A 206 -5.05 -29.56 14.90
C PRO A 206 -4.02 -30.67 15.13
N GLY A 207 -3.38 -31.12 14.05
CA GLY A 207 -2.23 -32.01 14.15
C GLY A 207 -0.98 -31.28 14.67
N GLU A 208 0.18 -31.89 14.44
CA GLU A 208 1.45 -31.25 14.78
C GLU A 208 1.68 -29.99 13.95
N LYS A 209 2.37 -29.01 14.54
CA LYS A 209 2.59 -27.69 13.95
C LYS A 209 3.97 -27.60 13.30
N VAL A 210 4.02 -27.17 12.05
CA VAL A 210 5.28 -26.81 11.38
C VAL A 210 5.39 -25.29 11.28
N GLU A 211 6.56 -24.77 11.62
CA GLU A 211 6.88 -23.35 11.51
C GLU A 211 7.78 -23.13 10.29
N LEU A 212 7.31 -22.33 9.34
CA LEU A 212 8.03 -21.89 8.17
C LEU A 212 8.68 -20.53 8.46
N LYS A 213 9.97 -20.40 8.15
CA LYS A 213 10.74 -19.16 8.22
C LYS A 213 11.40 -18.84 6.87
N ASN A 214 12.00 -17.66 6.78
CA ASN A 214 12.78 -17.19 5.62
C ASN A 214 11.94 -16.94 4.34
N MET A 215 10.76 -16.34 4.49
CA MET A 215 9.93 -15.92 3.35
C MET A 215 10.01 -14.40 3.18
N ASN A 216 10.67 -13.97 2.10
CA ASN A 216 10.95 -12.55 1.85
C ASN A 216 9.89 -11.85 0.97
N SER A 217 8.78 -12.53 0.63
CA SER A 217 7.66 -11.93 -0.11
C SER A 217 6.34 -12.61 0.23
N PHE A 218 5.21 -11.92 0.08
CA PHE A 218 3.88 -12.53 0.28
C PHE A 218 3.62 -13.69 -0.67
N LYS A 219 4.12 -13.59 -1.91
CA LYS A 219 4.07 -14.70 -2.86
C LYS A 219 4.88 -15.90 -2.35
N GLY A 220 6.07 -15.65 -1.80
CA GLY A 220 6.89 -16.67 -1.15
C GLY A 220 6.19 -17.33 0.03
N VAL A 221 5.50 -16.57 0.88
CA VAL A 221 4.70 -17.11 1.99
C VAL A 221 3.59 -18.04 1.46
N LYS A 222 2.84 -17.58 0.45
CA LYS A 222 1.79 -18.40 -0.17
C LYS A 222 2.34 -19.71 -0.74
N GLN A 223 3.42 -19.65 -1.52
CA GLN A 223 4.05 -20.83 -2.13
C GLN A 223 4.62 -21.79 -1.08
N ALA A 224 5.23 -21.26 -0.02
CA ALA A 224 5.76 -22.06 1.08
C ALA A 224 4.64 -22.81 1.82
N LEU A 225 3.51 -22.13 2.07
CA LEU A 225 2.33 -22.74 2.68
C LEU A 225 1.67 -23.78 1.76
N GLU A 226 1.57 -23.52 0.45
CA GLU A 226 1.06 -24.50 -0.53
C GLU A 226 1.91 -25.77 -0.56
N TYR A 227 3.24 -25.62 -0.62
CA TYR A 227 4.17 -26.75 -0.60
C TYR A 227 4.04 -27.55 0.70
N GLU A 228 4.06 -26.87 1.85
CA GLU A 228 3.99 -27.52 3.16
C GLU A 228 2.64 -28.19 3.39
N MET A 229 1.56 -27.62 2.89
CA MET A 229 0.22 -28.22 2.89
C MET A 229 0.21 -29.57 2.14
N GLU A 230 0.71 -29.61 0.90
CA GLU A 230 0.78 -30.86 0.12
C GLU A 230 1.74 -31.88 0.76
N ARG A 231 2.86 -31.41 1.33
CA ARG A 231 3.80 -32.27 2.05
C ARG A 231 3.17 -32.93 3.26
N GLN A 232 2.51 -32.16 4.13
CA GLN A 232 1.83 -32.69 5.31
C GLN A 232 0.71 -33.66 4.92
N LYS A 233 -0.04 -33.34 3.85
CA LYS A 233 -1.08 -34.22 3.33
C LYS A 233 -0.52 -35.56 2.86
N ALA A 234 0.58 -35.55 2.10
CA ALA A 234 1.23 -36.77 1.63
C ALA A 234 1.77 -37.65 2.77
N LEU A 235 2.21 -37.05 3.89
CA LEU A 235 2.60 -37.80 5.10
C LEU A 235 1.37 -38.43 5.77
N LEU A 236 0.32 -37.65 5.98
CA LEU A 236 -0.91 -38.11 6.63
C LEU A 236 -1.62 -39.20 5.81
N ASP A 237 -1.61 -39.11 4.48
CA ASP A 237 -2.17 -40.12 3.57
C ASP A 237 -1.40 -41.44 3.61
N LYS A 238 -0.14 -41.43 4.06
CA LYS A 238 0.69 -42.61 4.32
C LYS A 238 0.61 -43.09 5.77
N GLU A 239 -0.26 -42.50 6.59
CA GLU A 239 -0.35 -42.73 8.03
C GLU A 239 0.95 -42.39 8.79
N GLU A 240 1.80 -41.55 8.20
CA GLU A 240 3.02 -41.04 8.84
C GLU A 240 2.70 -39.82 9.72
N LYS A 241 3.51 -39.60 10.75
CA LYS A 241 3.33 -38.47 11.66
C LYS A 241 4.07 -37.24 11.15
N VAL A 242 3.38 -36.10 11.14
CA VAL A 242 4.03 -34.79 11.01
C VAL A 242 4.82 -34.55 12.31
N VAL A 243 6.10 -34.18 12.20
CA VAL A 243 6.94 -33.83 13.34
C VAL A 243 6.94 -32.32 13.54
N GLN A 244 6.92 -31.86 14.80
CA GLN A 244 7.06 -30.45 15.11
C GLN A 244 8.49 -29.98 14.85
N GLU A 245 8.67 -29.15 13.83
CA GLU A 245 9.98 -28.66 13.40
C GLU A 245 9.90 -27.23 12.86
N THR A 246 11.07 -26.59 12.76
CA THR A 246 11.23 -25.33 12.03
C THR A 246 11.85 -25.63 10.68
N ARG A 247 11.22 -25.15 9.61
CA ARG A 247 11.68 -25.32 8.23
C ARG A 247 11.94 -23.97 7.58
N LEU A 248 12.89 -23.96 6.66
CA LEU A 248 13.21 -22.81 5.84
C LEU A 248 12.59 -22.96 4.47
N TRP A 249 12.05 -21.87 3.95
CA TRP A 249 11.67 -21.78 2.54
C TRP A 249 12.91 -21.54 1.67
N ASP A 250 13.14 -22.44 0.71
CA ASP A 250 14.10 -22.25 -0.37
C ASP A 250 13.36 -21.77 -1.62
N ALA A 251 13.47 -20.48 -1.90
CA ALA A 251 12.78 -19.84 -3.04
C ALA A 251 13.34 -20.29 -4.40
N LEU A 252 14.61 -20.73 -4.49
CA LEU A 252 15.22 -21.15 -5.75
C LEU A 252 14.66 -22.51 -6.18
N ASN A 253 14.60 -23.44 -5.23
CA ASN A 253 14.12 -24.79 -5.49
C ASN A 253 12.61 -24.95 -5.25
N CYS A 254 11.95 -23.93 -4.68
CA CYS A 254 10.53 -23.93 -4.31
C CYS A 254 10.15 -25.10 -3.38
N VAL A 255 10.98 -25.35 -2.37
CA VAL A 255 10.79 -26.41 -1.37
C VAL A 255 10.99 -25.90 0.05
N THR A 256 10.41 -26.59 1.03
CA THR A 256 10.74 -26.37 2.45
C THR A 256 11.82 -27.35 2.88
N VAL A 257 12.85 -26.88 3.58
CA VAL A 257 13.98 -27.70 4.07
C VAL A 257 13.97 -27.70 5.61
N SER A 258 14.14 -28.87 6.23
CA SER A 258 14.24 -28.95 7.69
C SER A 258 15.55 -28.33 8.17
N MET A 259 15.47 -27.45 9.17
CA MET A 259 16.65 -26.81 9.75
C MET A 259 17.06 -27.46 11.08
N ARG A 260 16.08 -27.72 11.95
CA ARG A 260 16.27 -28.34 13.27
C ARG A 260 14.99 -29.03 13.74
N SER A 261 15.11 -30.19 14.38
CA SER A 261 14.03 -30.75 15.21
C SER A 261 13.90 -29.89 16.47
N LYS A 262 12.67 -29.57 16.90
CA LYS A 262 12.43 -28.92 18.19
C LYS A 262 12.52 -29.98 19.31
N GLU A 263 13.69 -30.55 19.54
CA GLU A 263 13.91 -31.47 20.68
C GLU A 263 13.92 -30.74 22.02
N GLU A 264 14.14 -29.42 22.03
CA GLU A 264 14.00 -28.56 23.20
C GLU A 264 13.19 -27.32 22.83
N ALA A 265 12.07 -27.07 23.51
CA ALA A 265 11.44 -25.75 23.48
C ALA A 265 12.47 -24.76 24.03
N HIS A 266 12.88 -23.76 23.23
CA HIS A 266 13.88 -22.77 23.66
C HIS A 266 13.38 -22.07 24.92
N ASP A 267 13.99 -22.39 26.06
CA ASP A 267 13.72 -21.71 27.32
C ASP A 267 14.37 -20.32 27.27
N TYR A 268 13.62 -19.36 26.72
CA TYR A 268 14.01 -17.96 26.63
C TYR A 268 14.09 -17.26 28.00
N ARG A 269 13.73 -17.96 29.10
CA ARG A 269 13.79 -17.45 30.47
C ARG A 269 13.23 -16.03 30.59
N TYR A 270 12.00 -15.83 30.13
CA TYR A 270 11.36 -14.51 30.17
C TYR A 270 11.25 -14.01 31.61
N PHE A 271 11.64 -12.75 31.83
CA PHE A 271 11.40 -12.06 33.09
C PHE A 271 11.24 -10.55 32.85
N PRO A 272 10.54 -9.81 33.74
CA PRO A 272 10.34 -8.37 33.59
C PRO A 272 11.65 -7.60 33.47
N GLU A 273 11.73 -6.65 32.54
CA GLU A 273 12.87 -5.76 32.33
C GLU A 273 12.99 -4.77 33.51
N PRO A 274 13.94 -4.95 34.44
CA PRO A 274 14.04 -4.10 35.63
C PRO A 274 14.47 -2.66 35.31
N ASP A 275 15.14 -2.43 34.17
CA ASP A 275 15.67 -1.12 33.80
C ASP A 275 14.59 -0.21 33.21
N LEU A 276 13.43 -0.76 32.84
CA LEU A 276 12.25 -0.02 32.37
C LEU A 276 11.11 -0.16 33.38
N ALA A 277 10.87 0.90 34.14
CA ALA A 277 9.75 0.94 35.06
C ALA A 277 8.41 0.72 34.32
N PRO A 278 7.52 -0.14 34.84
CA PRO A 278 6.20 -0.29 34.26
C PRO A 278 5.39 0.98 34.45
N PHE A 279 4.46 1.25 33.54
CA PHE A 279 3.64 2.45 33.56
C PHE A 279 2.20 2.15 33.17
N VAL A 280 1.31 3.07 33.53
CA VAL A 280 -0.11 3.00 33.17
C VAL A 280 -0.38 3.98 32.03
N LEU A 281 -1.06 3.51 30.99
CA LEU A 281 -1.56 4.35 29.91
C LEU A 281 -2.83 5.07 30.36
N ASP A 282 -2.80 6.40 30.36
CA ASP A 282 -3.99 7.23 30.58
C ASP A 282 -5.01 6.99 29.46
N GLU A 283 -6.28 6.79 29.83
CA GLU A 283 -7.39 6.66 28.89
C GLU A 283 -7.51 7.90 27.97
N LYS A 284 -7.17 9.09 28.49
CA LYS A 284 -7.13 10.31 27.66
C LYS A 284 -6.09 10.22 26.57
N TYR A 285 -4.94 9.59 26.83
CA TYR A 285 -3.88 9.39 25.86
C TYR A 285 -4.32 8.43 24.75
N ILE A 286 -4.94 7.30 25.12
CA ILE A 286 -5.49 6.34 24.16
C ILE A 286 -6.58 7.00 23.30
N LYS A 287 -7.47 7.78 23.92
CA LYS A 287 -8.53 8.51 23.21
C LYS A 287 -7.97 9.52 22.23
N LYS A 288 -6.95 10.30 22.62
CA LYS A 288 -6.26 11.25 21.73
C LYS A 288 -5.66 10.55 20.51
N ILE A 289 -5.02 9.38 20.70
CA ILE A 289 -4.48 8.59 19.58
C ILE A 289 -5.62 8.09 18.69
N LYS A 290 -6.70 7.56 19.28
CA LYS A 290 -7.87 7.09 18.53
C LYS A 290 -8.51 8.19 17.68
N GLU A 291 -8.61 9.42 18.20
CA GLU A 291 -9.12 10.59 17.47
C GLU A 291 -8.15 11.07 16.37
N SER A 292 -6.86 10.77 16.49
CA SER A 292 -5.87 11.07 15.44
C SER A 292 -5.82 10.05 14.30
N LEU A 293 -6.52 8.91 14.42
CA LEU A 293 -6.54 7.89 13.38
C LEU A 293 -7.32 8.40 12.17
N PRO A 294 -6.75 8.29 10.95
CA PRO A 294 -7.51 8.57 9.75
C PRO A 294 -8.60 7.53 9.54
N GLU A 295 -9.60 7.88 8.74
CA GLU A 295 -10.58 6.92 8.25
C GLU A 295 -9.87 5.83 7.43
N LEU A 296 -9.97 4.57 7.85
CA LEU A 296 -9.30 3.46 7.18
C LEU A 296 -9.81 3.26 5.74
N PRO A 297 -8.99 2.70 4.82
CA PRO A 297 -9.32 2.58 3.39
C PRO A 297 -10.71 2.03 3.08
N LYS A 298 -11.12 0.95 3.76
CA LYS A 298 -12.41 0.28 3.49
C LYS A 298 -13.60 1.12 3.94
N ALA A 299 -13.52 1.73 5.13
CA ALA A 299 -14.55 2.64 5.61
C ALA A 299 -14.66 3.87 4.70
N LYS A 300 -13.50 4.42 4.27
CA LYS A 300 -13.44 5.55 3.34
C LYS A 300 -14.02 5.20 1.96
N ALA A 301 -13.75 3.99 1.45
CA ALA A 301 -14.32 3.50 0.19
C ALA A 301 -15.85 3.38 0.28
N GLU A 302 -16.37 2.78 1.35
CA GLU A 302 -17.81 2.66 1.61
C GLU A 302 -18.48 4.04 1.70
N ARG A 303 -17.81 5.00 2.34
CA ARG A 303 -18.26 6.39 2.41
C ARG A 303 -18.30 7.03 1.01
N PHE A 304 -17.25 6.88 0.20
CA PHE A 304 -17.21 7.42 -1.16
C PHE A 304 -18.33 6.86 -2.04
N VAL A 305 -18.65 5.58 -1.91
CA VAL A 305 -19.81 4.97 -2.61
C VAL A 305 -21.12 5.58 -2.12
N ARG A 306 -21.32 5.70 -0.80
CA ARG A 306 -22.56 6.20 -0.21
C ARG A 306 -22.81 7.68 -0.50
N GLU A 307 -21.79 8.51 -0.30
CA GLU A 307 -21.88 9.99 -0.32
C GLU A 307 -21.61 10.57 -1.71
N TYR A 308 -20.56 10.08 -2.40
CA TYR A 308 -20.18 10.59 -3.72
C TYR A 308 -20.77 9.78 -4.88
N LYS A 309 -21.54 8.73 -4.59
CA LYS A 309 -22.18 7.85 -5.59
C LYS A 309 -21.19 7.29 -6.61
N LEU A 310 -19.96 7.05 -6.17
CA LEU A 310 -18.94 6.41 -7.01
C LEU A 310 -19.19 4.90 -7.10
N PRO A 311 -18.86 4.27 -8.23
CA PRO A 311 -18.77 2.81 -8.30
C PRO A 311 -17.80 2.25 -7.25
N GLN A 312 -18.06 1.03 -6.78
CA GLN A 312 -17.22 0.35 -5.79
C GLN A 312 -15.75 0.27 -6.23
N TYR A 313 -15.52 -0.03 -7.51
CA TYR A 313 -14.18 -0.10 -8.10
C TYR A 313 -13.44 1.24 -7.97
N ASP A 314 -14.06 2.32 -8.42
CA ASP A 314 -13.49 3.68 -8.35
C ASP A 314 -13.16 4.09 -6.92
N ALA A 315 -14.08 3.82 -5.98
CA ALA A 315 -13.87 4.12 -4.57
C ALA A 315 -12.72 3.32 -3.97
N GLY A 316 -12.58 2.04 -4.34
CA GLY A 316 -11.45 1.21 -3.95
C GLY A 316 -10.13 1.80 -4.42
N VAL A 317 -10.01 2.11 -5.72
CA VAL A 317 -8.77 2.68 -6.29
C VAL A 317 -8.39 4.01 -5.63
N LEU A 318 -9.35 4.91 -5.42
CA LEU A 318 -9.09 6.22 -4.82
C LEU A 318 -8.70 6.16 -3.34
N THR A 319 -9.01 5.07 -2.65
CA THR A 319 -8.75 4.91 -1.21
C THR A 319 -7.61 3.95 -0.90
N CYS A 320 -6.97 3.37 -1.91
CA CYS A 320 -5.76 2.56 -1.75
C CYS A 320 -4.61 3.33 -1.10
N ASP A 321 -4.47 4.62 -1.41
CA ASP A 321 -3.46 5.51 -0.84
C ASP A 321 -4.11 6.68 -0.10
N LYS A 322 -3.57 7.04 1.06
CA LYS A 322 -4.10 8.10 1.91
C LYS A 322 -4.01 9.46 1.22
N TYR A 323 -2.86 9.75 0.62
CA TYR A 323 -2.63 11.03 -0.05
C TYR A 323 -3.54 11.19 -1.27
N LEU A 324 -3.76 10.12 -2.03
CA LEU A 324 -4.71 10.10 -3.14
C LEU A 324 -6.15 10.36 -2.68
N ALA A 325 -6.58 9.70 -1.60
CA ALA A 325 -7.92 9.86 -1.05
C ALA A 325 -8.15 11.30 -0.57
N ASP A 326 -7.18 11.85 0.16
CA ASP A 326 -7.23 13.22 0.67
C ASP A 326 -7.19 14.24 -0.48
N TYR A 327 -6.33 14.00 -1.49
CA TYR A 327 -6.25 14.82 -2.70
C TYR A 327 -7.59 14.85 -3.46
N PHE A 328 -8.24 13.68 -3.59
CA PHE A 328 -9.55 13.57 -4.21
C PHE A 328 -10.63 14.37 -3.44
N GLU A 329 -10.69 14.23 -2.12
CA GLU A 329 -11.67 14.97 -1.30
C GLU A 329 -11.46 16.48 -1.38
N GLU A 330 -10.21 16.94 -1.34
CA GLU A 330 -9.88 18.36 -1.53
C GLU A 330 -10.31 18.86 -2.93
N CYS A 331 -10.17 18.03 -3.97
CA CYS A 331 -10.69 18.38 -5.29
C CYS A 331 -12.22 18.47 -5.31
N VAL A 332 -12.92 17.53 -4.65
CA VAL A 332 -14.39 17.49 -4.61
C VAL A 332 -14.96 18.69 -3.85
N LYS A 333 -14.31 19.13 -2.77
CA LYS A 333 -14.69 20.36 -2.04
C LYS A 333 -14.66 21.60 -2.93
N LEU A 334 -13.67 21.69 -3.82
CA LEU A 334 -13.50 22.83 -4.73
C LEU A 334 -14.36 22.70 -6.00
N TYR A 335 -14.71 21.47 -6.40
CA TYR A 335 -15.51 21.19 -7.58
C TYR A 335 -16.47 20.02 -7.33
N PRO A 336 -17.77 20.28 -7.07
CA PRO A 336 -18.72 19.28 -6.59
C PRO A 336 -19.25 18.37 -7.71
N LYS A 337 -18.36 17.81 -8.54
CA LYS A 337 -18.67 16.74 -9.52
C LYS A 337 -17.72 15.54 -9.31
N PRO A 338 -17.97 14.71 -8.27
CA PRO A 338 -17.06 13.65 -7.85
C PRO A 338 -16.72 12.64 -8.95
N LYS A 339 -17.72 12.25 -9.77
CA LYS A 339 -17.51 11.28 -10.86
C LYS A 339 -16.55 11.77 -11.94
N VAL A 340 -16.58 13.08 -12.24
CA VAL A 340 -15.64 13.68 -13.20
C VAL A 340 -14.23 13.63 -12.64
N ILE A 341 -14.04 14.08 -11.39
CA ILE A 341 -12.73 14.09 -10.73
C ILE A 341 -12.17 12.66 -10.63
N SER A 342 -12.98 11.71 -10.17
CA SER A 342 -12.59 10.29 -10.04
C SER A 342 -12.07 9.73 -11.36
N ASN A 343 -12.81 9.91 -12.46
CA ASN A 343 -12.38 9.43 -13.77
C ASN A 343 -11.04 10.07 -14.20
N TRP A 344 -10.85 11.37 -13.97
CA TRP A 344 -9.62 12.08 -14.34
C TRP A 344 -8.42 11.70 -13.47
N ILE A 345 -8.63 11.46 -12.18
CA ILE A 345 -7.58 10.95 -11.31
C ILE A 345 -7.16 9.55 -11.76
N MET A 346 -8.11 8.64 -11.96
CA MET A 346 -7.79 7.25 -12.33
C MET A 346 -7.15 7.13 -13.72
N THR A 347 -7.71 7.78 -14.74
CA THR A 347 -7.28 7.61 -16.13
C THR A 347 -6.23 8.62 -16.60
N GLY A 348 -6.21 9.81 -16.00
CA GLY A 348 -5.26 10.86 -16.34
C GLY A 348 -4.08 10.89 -15.37
N LEU A 349 -4.36 11.18 -14.10
CA LEU A 349 -3.31 11.45 -13.11
C LEU A 349 -2.49 10.19 -12.77
N LEU A 350 -3.15 9.11 -12.35
CA LEU A 350 -2.47 7.87 -11.94
C LEU A 350 -1.67 7.25 -13.09
N ALA A 351 -2.19 7.27 -14.32
CA ALA A 351 -1.46 6.81 -15.49
C ALA A 351 -0.12 7.55 -15.66
N HIS A 352 -0.14 8.87 -15.61
CA HIS A 352 1.06 9.70 -15.74
C HIS A 352 2.00 9.67 -14.55
N LEU A 353 1.48 9.43 -13.35
CA LEU A 353 2.27 9.22 -12.14
C LEU A 353 3.04 7.90 -12.22
N ASN A 354 2.38 6.82 -12.64
CA ASN A 354 3.00 5.52 -12.83
C ASN A 354 4.07 5.55 -13.93
N GLU A 355 3.81 6.22 -15.07
CA GLU A 355 4.81 6.40 -16.14
C GLU A 355 6.09 7.11 -15.66
N ARG A 356 5.96 8.06 -14.72
CA ARG A 356 7.08 8.85 -14.19
C ARG A 356 7.64 8.31 -12.87
N ASN A 357 7.05 7.25 -12.32
CA ASN A 357 7.34 6.73 -10.99
C ASN A 357 7.29 7.81 -9.89
N ILE A 358 6.27 8.68 -9.93
CA ILE A 358 6.06 9.75 -8.96
C ILE A 358 4.88 9.38 -8.06
N GLU A 359 5.08 9.44 -6.74
CA GLU A 359 4.00 9.25 -5.78
C GLU A 359 3.12 10.50 -5.63
N VAL A 360 1.86 10.31 -5.25
CA VAL A 360 0.89 11.41 -5.08
C VAL A 360 1.36 12.44 -4.05
N ARG A 361 2.03 12.01 -2.97
CA ARG A 361 2.61 12.91 -1.96
C ARG A 361 3.69 13.86 -2.51
N ASN A 362 4.30 13.51 -3.64
CA ASN A 362 5.36 14.27 -4.29
C ASN A 362 4.84 15.13 -5.46
N LEU A 363 3.53 15.29 -5.61
CA LEU A 363 2.93 16.16 -6.61
C LEU A 363 3.39 17.61 -6.45
N LYS A 364 3.80 18.22 -7.55
CA LYS A 364 4.31 19.60 -7.58
C LYS A 364 3.21 20.66 -7.65
N PHE A 365 1.96 20.26 -7.86
CA PHE A 365 0.80 21.15 -7.91
C PHE A 365 -0.27 20.76 -6.89
N LYS A 366 -1.05 21.76 -6.47
CA LYS A 366 -2.10 21.61 -5.45
C LYS A 366 -3.44 21.17 -6.07
N PRO A 367 -4.38 20.59 -5.29
CA PRO A 367 -5.73 20.27 -5.73
C PRO A 367 -6.43 21.42 -6.48
N LYS A 368 -6.25 22.67 -6.02
CA LYS A 368 -6.79 23.87 -6.66
C LYS A 368 -6.35 24.04 -8.12
N SER A 369 -5.08 23.77 -8.43
CA SER A 369 -4.55 23.90 -9.78
C SER A 369 -5.14 22.82 -10.71
N PHE A 370 -5.36 21.61 -10.19
CA PHE A 370 -6.01 20.54 -10.94
C PHE A 370 -7.49 20.85 -11.20
N VAL A 371 -8.20 21.37 -10.19
CA VAL A 371 -9.59 21.79 -10.31
C VAL A 371 -9.80 22.92 -11.32
N ALA A 372 -8.82 23.82 -11.46
CA ALA A 372 -8.87 24.90 -12.44
C ALA A 372 -9.02 24.38 -13.88
N ILE A 373 -8.54 23.17 -14.19
CA ILE A 373 -8.75 22.54 -15.50
C ILE A 373 -10.24 22.32 -15.75
N PHE A 374 -10.98 21.77 -14.77
CA PHE A 374 -12.41 21.52 -14.89
C PHE A 374 -13.21 22.81 -14.97
N GLN A 375 -12.83 23.84 -14.21
CA GLN A 375 -13.46 25.15 -14.28
C GLN A 375 -13.29 25.78 -15.68
N MET A 376 -12.10 25.70 -16.27
CA MET A 376 -11.88 26.18 -17.64
C MET A 376 -12.64 25.37 -18.69
N MET A 377 -12.88 24.08 -18.46
CA MET A 377 -13.73 23.25 -19.32
C MET A 377 -15.20 23.67 -19.24
N ASP A 378 -15.70 23.93 -18.03
CA ASP A 378 -17.08 24.41 -17.82
C ASP A 378 -17.28 25.83 -18.38
N GLU A 379 -16.25 26.69 -18.32
CA GLU A 379 -16.21 28.02 -18.94
C GLU A 379 -16.10 27.95 -20.48
N GLY A 380 -15.84 26.77 -21.06
CA GLY A 380 -15.66 26.58 -22.51
C GLY A 380 -14.35 27.13 -23.07
N VAL A 381 -13.38 27.46 -22.20
CA VAL A 381 -12.05 27.98 -22.57
C VAL A 381 -11.18 26.87 -23.16
N ILE A 382 -11.35 25.64 -22.69
CA ILE A 382 -10.64 24.45 -23.19
C ILE A 382 -11.60 23.27 -23.36
N ASN A 383 -11.27 22.37 -24.28
CA ASN A 383 -11.98 21.09 -24.42
C ASN A 383 -11.24 19.94 -23.70
N GLY A 384 -11.91 18.79 -23.57
CA GLY A 384 -11.33 17.63 -22.88
C GLY A 384 -10.03 17.09 -23.50
N LYS A 385 -9.81 17.28 -24.81
CA LYS A 385 -8.57 16.87 -25.48
C LYS A 385 -7.41 17.77 -25.07
N ILE A 386 -7.65 19.07 -25.01
CA ILE A 386 -6.66 20.06 -24.56
C ILE A 386 -6.35 19.86 -23.07
N ALA A 387 -7.39 19.65 -22.25
CA ALA A 387 -7.23 19.36 -20.82
C ALA A 387 -6.30 18.15 -20.56
N LYS A 388 -6.41 17.08 -21.36
CA LYS A 388 -5.52 15.90 -21.26
C LYS A 388 -4.06 16.24 -21.62
N GLY A 389 -3.84 17.18 -22.53
CA GLY A 389 -2.49 17.64 -22.90
C GLY A 389 -1.86 18.59 -21.87
N ILE A 390 -2.66 19.26 -21.02
CA ILE A 390 -2.15 20.17 -19.99
C ILE A 390 -1.60 19.39 -18.78
N LEU A 391 -2.24 18.28 -18.40
CA LEU A 391 -1.91 17.54 -17.20
C LEU A 391 -0.44 17.04 -17.14
N PRO A 392 0.14 16.44 -18.20
CA PRO A 392 1.57 16.10 -18.23
C PRO A 392 2.48 17.31 -17.96
N GLN A 393 2.13 18.47 -18.52
CA GLN A 393 2.96 19.67 -18.41
C GLN A 393 2.93 20.27 -17.00
N MET A 394 1.81 20.11 -16.29
CA MET A 394 1.70 20.45 -14.86
C MET A 394 2.50 19.50 -13.98
N LEU A 395 2.67 18.23 -14.38
CA LEU A 395 3.55 17.30 -13.66
C LEU A 395 5.03 17.67 -13.85
N ASP A 396 5.39 18.12 -15.04
CA ASP A 396 6.78 18.45 -15.38
C ASP A 396 7.25 19.78 -14.76
N GLY A 397 6.36 20.71 -14.40
CA GLY A 397 6.72 22.00 -13.79
C GLY A 397 5.67 22.59 -12.84
N LYS A 398 6.07 23.55 -11.99
CA LYS A 398 5.18 24.28 -11.05
C LYS A 398 4.31 25.34 -11.74
N ARG A 399 3.77 25.05 -12.93
CA ARG A 399 2.99 26.02 -13.72
C ARG A 399 1.50 25.80 -13.54
N GLU A 400 0.74 26.87 -13.42
CA GLU A 400 -0.71 26.78 -13.33
C GLU A 400 -1.34 26.47 -14.70
N ALA A 401 -2.47 25.76 -14.69
CA ALA A 401 -3.16 25.35 -15.91
C ALA A 401 -3.53 26.55 -16.82
N ARG A 402 -3.92 27.68 -16.22
CA ARG A 402 -4.27 28.92 -16.95
C ARG A 402 -3.08 29.53 -17.67
N ASP A 403 -1.90 29.47 -17.08
CA ASP A 403 -0.68 30.02 -17.70
C ASP A 403 -0.25 29.17 -18.89
N ILE A 404 -0.32 27.84 -18.76
CA ILE A 404 -0.01 26.90 -19.85
C ILE A 404 -0.94 27.14 -21.05
N VAL A 405 -2.23 27.39 -20.79
CA VAL A 405 -3.21 27.65 -21.86
C VAL A 405 -2.90 28.95 -22.61
N LYS A 406 -2.51 30.02 -21.90
CA LYS A 406 -2.16 31.31 -22.50
C LYS A 406 -0.84 31.25 -23.27
N GLU A 407 0.19 30.65 -22.69
CA GLU A 407 1.54 30.58 -23.26
C GLU A 407 1.57 29.79 -24.58
N LYS A 408 0.73 28.74 -24.68
CA LYS A 408 0.71 27.85 -25.86
C LYS A 408 -0.45 28.08 -26.82
N ASP A 409 -1.18 29.19 -26.67
CA ASP A 409 -2.36 29.52 -27.49
C ASP A 409 -3.36 28.35 -27.60
N MET A 410 -3.56 27.63 -26.50
CA MET A 410 -4.39 26.43 -26.44
C MET A 410 -5.86 26.75 -26.14
N GLN A 411 -6.29 27.98 -26.35
CA GLN A 411 -7.69 28.35 -26.16
C GLN A 411 -8.57 27.71 -27.24
N GLN A 412 -9.75 27.29 -26.84
CA GLN A 412 -10.74 26.73 -27.74
C GLN A 412 -11.29 27.85 -28.64
N ILE A 413 -11.28 27.62 -29.96
CA ILE A 413 -11.86 28.55 -30.93
C ILE A 413 -13.37 28.34 -30.92
N THR A 414 -14.08 29.26 -30.28
CA THR A 414 -15.55 29.29 -30.20
C THR A 414 -16.17 30.32 -31.15
N ASP A 415 -15.37 31.23 -31.74
CA ASP A 415 -15.86 32.18 -32.74
C ASP A 415 -16.26 31.45 -34.03
N ALA A 416 -17.52 31.62 -34.43
CA ALA A 416 -18.09 31.01 -35.62
C ALA A 416 -17.33 31.44 -36.89
N LYS A 417 -16.82 32.69 -36.96
CA LYS A 417 -16.05 33.14 -38.13
C LYS A 417 -14.70 32.44 -38.25
N GLY A 418 -13.99 32.27 -37.14
CA GLY A 418 -12.73 31.53 -37.08
C GLY A 418 -12.88 30.06 -37.48
N VAL A 419 -13.93 29.40 -36.98
CA VAL A 419 -14.23 28.00 -37.35
C VAL A 419 -14.69 27.90 -38.81
N GLU A 420 -15.47 28.87 -39.31
CA GLU A 420 -15.92 28.89 -40.71
C GLU A 420 -14.76 29.01 -41.70
N GLY A 421 -13.73 29.81 -41.39
CA GLY A 421 -12.52 29.91 -42.22
C GLY A 421 -11.83 28.54 -42.38
N ILE A 422 -11.59 27.85 -41.26
CA ILE A 422 -10.95 26.52 -41.26
C ILE A 422 -11.81 25.49 -42.00
N VAL A 423 -13.14 25.52 -41.81
CA VAL A 423 -14.06 24.61 -42.51
C VAL A 423 -14.01 24.81 -44.03
N ARG A 424 -13.98 26.06 -44.51
CA ARG A 424 -13.88 26.34 -45.94
C ARG A 424 -12.59 25.81 -46.54
N GLU A 425 -11.47 26.02 -45.85
CA GLU A 425 -10.19 25.51 -46.32
C GLU A 425 -10.15 23.97 -46.35
N VAL A 426 -10.71 23.30 -45.34
CA VAL A 426 -10.77 21.83 -45.32
C VAL A 426 -11.63 21.29 -46.46
N ILE A 427 -12.75 21.93 -46.79
CA ILE A 427 -13.59 21.55 -47.93
C ILE A 427 -12.82 21.74 -49.25
N ALA A 428 -12.07 22.84 -49.39
CA ALA A 428 -11.27 23.12 -50.59
C ALA A 428 -10.11 22.13 -50.78
N GLU A 429 -9.43 21.75 -49.68
CA GLU A 429 -8.33 20.78 -49.69
C GLU A 429 -8.81 19.33 -49.87
N ASN A 430 -10.07 19.03 -49.56
CA ASN A 430 -10.64 17.68 -49.59
C ASN A 430 -11.89 17.60 -50.49
N PRO A 431 -11.78 17.87 -51.80
CA PRO A 431 -12.92 17.91 -52.71
C PRO A 431 -13.60 16.54 -52.90
N LYS A 432 -12.82 15.45 -52.84
CA LYS A 432 -13.34 14.07 -52.98
C LYS A 432 -14.26 13.67 -51.80
N PRO A 433 -13.83 13.79 -50.52
CA PRO A 433 -14.71 13.58 -49.37
C PRO A 433 -15.94 14.48 -49.35
N ALA A 434 -15.82 15.74 -49.77
CA ALA A 434 -16.98 16.63 -49.88
C ALA A 434 -18.00 16.09 -50.91
N ALA A 435 -17.54 15.65 -52.09
CA ALA A 435 -18.38 15.02 -53.11
C ALA A 435 -19.01 13.69 -52.63
N ASP A 436 -18.29 12.89 -51.84
CA ASP A 436 -18.82 11.65 -51.26
C ASP A 436 -19.94 11.90 -50.25
N TYR A 437 -19.85 12.97 -49.46
CA TYR A 437 -20.92 13.35 -48.55
C TYR A 437 -22.19 13.78 -49.30
N TYR A 438 -22.07 14.55 -50.39
CA TYR A 438 -23.21 14.89 -51.25
C TYR A 438 -23.89 13.66 -51.88
N ARG A 439 -23.16 12.55 -52.03
CA ARG A 439 -23.68 11.26 -52.51
C ARG A 439 -24.28 10.38 -51.40
N GLY A 440 -24.45 10.92 -50.19
CA GLY A 440 -25.08 10.24 -49.06
C GLY A 440 -24.15 9.34 -48.24
N LYS A 441 -22.82 9.47 -48.36
CA LYS A 441 -21.89 8.71 -47.51
C LYS A 441 -21.56 9.46 -46.22
N ASP A 442 -22.24 9.11 -45.13
CA ASP A 442 -22.03 9.69 -43.80
C ASP A 442 -20.60 9.55 -43.27
N ALA A 443 -19.86 8.51 -43.68
CA ALA A 443 -18.46 8.31 -43.29
C ALA A 443 -17.54 9.47 -43.76
N ALA A 444 -17.88 10.12 -44.89
CA ALA A 444 -17.11 11.25 -45.41
C ALA A 444 -17.26 12.50 -44.53
N PHE A 445 -18.39 12.66 -43.85
CA PHE A 445 -18.62 13.74 -42.88
C PHE A 445 -17.72 13.59 -41.65
N ALA A 446 -17.63 12.38 -41.10
CA ALA A 446 -16.75 12.09 -39.96
C ALA A 446 -15.27 12.35 -40.30
N PHE A 447 -14.84 12.03 -41.52
CA PHE A 447 -13.50 12.34 -42.01
C PHE A 447 -13.24 13.85 -42.08
N LEU A 448 -14.17 14.63 -42.65
CA LEU A 448 -14.05 16.09 -42.76
C LEU A 448 -14.01 16.77 -41.39
N ILE A 449 -14.83 16.32 -40.43
CA ILE A 449 -14.72 16.75 -39.02
C ILE A 449 -13.33 16.45 -38.45
N GLY A 450 -12.80 15.26 -38.71
CA GLY A 450 -11.44 14.87 -38.32
C GLY A 450 -10.37 15.81 -38.89
N GLN A 451 -10.50 16.24 -40.15
CA GLN A 451 -9.58 17.20 -40.79
C GLN A 451 -9.71 18.61 -40.23
N VAL A 452 -10.92 19.09 -39.93
CA VAL A 452 -11.14 20.37 -39.23
C VAL A 452 -10.47 20.34 -37.85
N MET A 453 -10.60 19.23 -37.13
CA MET A 453 -9.91 19.05 -35.85
C MET A 453 -8.40 18.98 -36.01
N ARG A 454 -7.88 18.32 -37.04
CA ARG A 454 -6.44 18.25 -37.31
C ARG A 454 -5.85 19.64 -37.63
N LYS A 455 -6.51 20.38 -38.52
CA LYS A 455 -6.04 21.70 -38.98
C LYS A 455 -6.14 22.78 -37.91
N SER A 456 -7.15 22.69 -37.04
CA SER A 456 -7.26 23.56 -35.86
C SER A 456 -6.35 23.16 -34.69
N GLY A 457 -5.55 22.08 -34.81
CA GLY A 457 -4.75 21.53 -33.71
C GLY A 457 -5.59 20.96 -32.56
N GLY A 458 -6.86 20.63 -32.83
CA GLY A 458 -7.84 20.17 -31.84
C GLY A 458 -8.50 21.30 -31.04
N ARG A 459 -8.36 22.56 -31.47
CA ARG A 459 -8.89 23.75 -30.78
C ARG A 459 -10.30 24.15 -31.22
N ALA A 460 -10.76 23.75 -32.41
CA ALA A 460 -12.12 24.10 -32.85
C ALA A 460 -13.18 23.47 -31.94
N ASN A 461 -14.22 24.22 -31.57
CA ASN A 461 -15.35 23.65 -30.84
C ASN A 461 -16.07 22.57 -31.70
N PRO A 462 -16.17 21.31 -31.24
CA PRO A 462 -16.77 20.23 -32.02
C PRO A 462 -18.22 20.48 -32.42
N GLN A 463 -19.04 21.09 -31.56
CA GLN A 463 -20.44 21.35 -31.85
C GLN A 463 -20.59 22.44 -32.92
N ILE A 464 -19.79 23.51 -32.82
CA ILE A 464 -19.78 24.62 -33.78
C ILE A 464 -19.23 24.15 -35.13
N ALA A 465 -18.13 23.40 -35.13
CA ALA A 465 -17.55 22.82 -36.34
C ALA A 465 -18.54 21.87 -37.04
N ASN A 466 -19.25 21.02 -36.29
CA ASN A 466 -20.31 20.17 -36.84
C ASN A 466 -21.45 20.98 -37.46
N LYS A 467 -21.92 22.01 -36.76
CA LYS A 467 -23.01 22.87 -37.24
C LYS A 467 -22.61 23.61 -38.53
N ILE A 468 -21.46 24.27 -38.53
CA ILE A 468 -20.97 25.03 -39.69
C ILE A 468 -20.67 24.10 -40.88
N LEU A 469 -20.06 22.94 -40.63
CA LEU A 469 -19.79 21.96 -41.69
C LEU A 469 -21.09 21.43 -42.30
N LYS A 470 -22.11 21.13 -41.48
CA LYS A 470 -23.46 20.77 -41.98
C LYS A 470 -24.12 21.91 -42.74
N GLU A 471 -24.03 23.15 -42.27
CA GLU A 471 -24.59 24.31 -42.97
C GLU A 471 -23.91 24.54 -44.32
N LYS A 472 -22.59 24.38 -44.41
CA LYS A 472 -21.83 24.55 -45.66
C LYS A 472 -22.00 23.42 -46.66
N LEU A 473 -22.14 22.19 -46.17
CA LEU A 473 -22.38 21.02 -47.02
C LEU A 473 -23.88 20.78 -47.29
N GLY A 474 -24.79 21.38 -46.51
CA GLY A 474 -26.23 21.32 -46.72
C GLY A 474 -26.78 22.41 -47.65
N ARG A 475 -26.02 23.50 -47.88
CA ARG A 475 -26.39 24.59 -48.80
C ARG A 475 -25.89 24.35 -50.24
N ARG A 476 -26.30 23.25 -50.84
CA ARG A 476 -26.24 23.06 -52.30
C ARG A 476 -27.47 22.31 -52.82
N ASP A 477 -28.65 22.79 -52.43
CA ASP A 477 -29.86 22.53 -53.22
C ASP A 477 -30.04 23.69 -54.21
N ASN A 478 -29.91 23.33 -55.48
CA ASN A 478 -30.27 24.09 -56.69
C ASN A 478 -29.50 25.38 -57.00
N ALA A 479 -28.45 25.22 -57.81
CA ALA A 479 -28.16 26.12 -58.93
C ALA A 479 -27.74 25.27 -60.14
#